data_AF-A0A258H4M9-F1
#
_entry.id   AF-A0A258H4M9-F1
#
_cell.length_a   1.000
_cell.length_b   1.000
_cell.length_c   1.000
_cell.angle_alpha   90.00
_cell.angle_beta   90.00
_cell.angle_gamma   90.00
#
_symmetry.space_group_name_H-M   'P 1'
#
loop_
_entity.id
_entity.type
_entity.pdbx_description
1 polymer ?
#
loop_
_entity_poly.entity_id
_entity_poly.type
_entity_poly.pdbx_seq_one_letter_code
_entity_poly.pdbx_strand_id
1 'polypeptide(L)' 'MLIAPIVPARQAEMIDWITRADAGLIGKGPLPGSLVVIGNRDAVVRESGRHGAIIIAARPQSCTGRQSWNE' A
#
# COMPACT_ATOMS: atom_id res chain seq x y z
N MET A 1 8.41 -6.39 1.96
CA MET A 1 8.82 -5.06 1.48
C MET A 1 7.72 -4.06 1.78
N LEU A 2 8.03 -2.78 2.01
CA LEU A 2 7.01 -1.72 2.11
C LEU A 2 6.76 -1.05 0.77
N ILE A 3 5.48 -0.86 0.43
CA ILE A 3 5.05 -0.31 -0.85
C ILE A 3 3.90 0.67 -0.61
N ALA A 4 3.85 1.74 -1.40
CA ALA A 4 2.72 2.66 -1.41
C ALA A 4 1.91 2.59 -2.72
N PRO A 5 0.85 1.74 -2.80
CA PRO A 5 -0.10 1.80 -3.89
C PRO A 5 -0.99 3.05 -3.80
N ILE A 6 -1.35 3.61 -4.96
CA ILE A 6 -2.17 4.81 -5.10
C ILE A 6 -3.32 4.52 -6.05
N VAL A 7 -4.56 4.66 -5.56
CA VAL A 7 -5.78 4.63 -6.39
C VAL A 7 -6.69 5.77 -5.95
N PRO A 8 -6.96 6.75 -6.83
CA PRO A 8 -7.91 7.81 -6.52
C PRO A 8 -9.30 7.23 -6.25
N ALA A 9 -9.94 7.67 -5.16
CA ALA A 9 -11.35 7.41 -4.83
C ALA A 9 -11.77 5.95 -4.52
N ARG A 10 -10.84 4.99 -4.43
CA ARG A 10 -11.18 3.57 -4.18
C ARG A 10 -10.34 2.87 -3.12
N GLN A 11 -10.05 3.56 -2.00
CA GLN A 11 -9.24 3.00 -0.92
C GLN A 11 -9.84 1.73 -0.30
N ALA A 12 -11.16 1.65 -0.13
CA ALA A 12 -11.81 0.46 0.41
C ALA A 12 -11.61 -0.77 -0.48
N GLU A 13 -11.82 -0.64 -1.80
CA GLU A 13 -11.51 -1.70 -2.77
C GLU A 13 -10.01 -2.05 -2.74
N MET A 14 -9.15 -1.05 -2.49
CA MET A 14 -7.70 -1.24 -2.37
C MET A 14 -7.32 -2.23 -1.30
N ILE A 15 -7.84 -2.03 -0.09
CA ILE A 15 -7.57 -2.89 1.08
C ILE A 15 -7.93 -4.34 0.74
N ASP A 16 -9.04 -4.52 0.05
CA ASP A 16 -9.60 -5.82 -0.30
C ASP A 16 -8.70 -6.63 -1.23
N TRP A 17 -8.18 -6.02 -2.31
CA TRP A 17 -7.25 -6.70 -3.21
C TRP A 17 -5.81 -6.79 -2.70
N ILE A 18 -5.36 -5.85 -1.86
CA ILE A 18 -4.06 -5.93 -1.18
C ILE A 18 -4.05 -7.16 -0.25
N THR A 19 -5.16 -7.39 0.47
CA THR A 19 -5.30 -8.56 1.36
C THR A 19 -5.25 -9.87 0.55
N ARG A 20 -5.89 -9.91 -0.64
CA ARG A 20 -5.78 -11.07 -1.56
C ARG A 20 -4.37 -11.30 -2.10
N ALA A 21 -3.53 -10.28 -2.10
CA ALA A 21 -2.12 -10.39 -2.49
C ALA A 21 -1.21 -10.89 -1.35
N ASP A 22 -1.78 -11.35 -0.23
CA ASP A 22 -1.06 -11.73 1.00
C ASP A 22 -0.19 -10.58 1.52
N ALA A 23 -0.73 -9.35 1.44
CA ALA A 23 -0.11 -8.15 1.97
C ALA A 23 -0.94 -7.55 3.09
N GLY A 24 -0.25 -7.11 4.15
CA GLY A 24 -0.84 -6.43 5.29
C GLY A 24 -0.90 -4.92 5.11
N LEU A 25 -2.01 -4.31 5.50
CA LEU A 25 -2.12 -2.85 5.60
C LEU A 25 -1.35 -2.36 6.83
N ILE A 26 -0.44 -1.40 6.62
CA ILE A 26 0.24 -0.68 7.70
C ILE A 26 -0.51 0.61 8.06
N GLY A 27 -1.05 1.31 7.06
CA GLY A 27 -1.82 2.54 7.27
C GLY A 27 -1.97 3.39 6.02
N LYS A 28 -2.31 4.67 6.19
CA LYS A 28 -2.32 5.67 5.11
C LYS A 28 -0.88 5.95 4.65
N GLY A 29 -0.71 6.11 3.33
CA GLY A 29 0.57 6.49 2.73
C GLY A 29 0.78 8.00 2.67
N PRO A 30 2.01 8.45 2.33
CA PRO A 30 2.39 9.86 2.36
C PRO A 30 1.76 10.69 1.23
N LEU A 31 1.10 10.05 0.27
CA LEU A 31 0.42 10.73 -0.83
C LEU A 31 -1.10 10.62 -0.69
N PRO A 32 -1.87 11.64 -1.13
CA PRO A 32 -3.32 11.57 -1.13
C PRO A 32 -3.84 10.31 -1.83
N GLY A 33 -4.71 9.56 -1.17
CA GLY A 33 -5.24 8.32 -1.74
C GLY A 33 -4.32 7.10 -1.63
N SER A 34 -3.09 7.24 -1.12
CA SER A 34 -2.15 6.12 -1.00
C SER A 34 -2.29 5.36 0.33
N LEU A 35 -1.91 4.09 0.33
CA LEU A 35 -1.79 3.25 1.53
C LEU A 35 -0.34 2.79 1.68
N VAL A 36 0.14 2.48 2.88
CA VAL A 36 1.39 1.74 3.09
C VAL A 36 1.04 0.29 3.37
N VAL A 37 1.65 -0.62 2.62
CA VAL A 37 1.42 -2.07 2.77
C VAL A 37 2.74 -2.80 2.98
N ILE A 38 2.69 -3.90 3.70
CA ILE A 38 3.80 -4.84 3.88
C ILE A 38 3.47 -6.17 3.22
N GLY A 39 4.34 -6.66 2.34
CA GLY A 39 4.11 -7.96 1.71
C GLY A 39 5.17 -8.34 0.69
N ASN A 40 4.84 -9.36 -0.12
CA ASN A 40 5.61 -9.74 -1.29
C ASN A 40 5.48 -8.68 -2.39
N ARG A 41 6.63 -8.19 -2.90
CA ARG A 41 6.66 -7.13 -3.91
C ARG A 41 5.91 -7.51 -5.18
N ASP A 42 6.19 -8.67 -5.73
CA ASP A 42 5.69 -9.07 -7.05
C ASP A 42 4.19 -9.34 -7.00
N ALA A 43 3.69 -9.86 -5.86
CA ALA A 43 2.26 -10.03 -5.63
C ALA A 43 1.52 -8.68 -5.58
N VAL A 44 2.01 -7.73 -4.80
CA VAL A 44 1.42 -6.39 -4.68
C VAL A 44 1.49 -5.63 -6.00
N VAL A 45 2.60 -5.73 -6.73
CA VAL A 45 2.78 -5.10 -8.05
C VAL A 45 1.79 -5.64 -9.07
N ARG A 46 1.63 -6.96 -9.12
CA ARG A 46 0.69 -7.60 -10.03
C ARG A 46 -0.75 -7.19 -9.76
N GLU A 47 -1.20 -7.24 -8.51
CA GLU A 47 -2.59 -6.85 -8.19
C GLU A 47 -2.82 -5.35 -8.37
N SER A 48 -1.86 -4.50 -7.96
CA SER A 48 -1.92 -3.06 -8.20
C SER A 48 -2.08 -2.75 -9.69
N GLY A 49 -1.30 -3.41 -10.56
CA GLY A 49 -1.38 -3.24 -12.01
C GLY A 49 -2.74 -3.63 -12.59
N ARG A 50 -3.35 -4.73 -12.11
CA ARG A 50 -4.69 -5.16 -12.55
C ARG A 50 -5.79 -4.16 -12.22
N HIS A 51 -5.59 -3.37 -11.17
CA HIS A 51 -6.55 -2.38 -10.70
C HIS A 51 -6.18 -0.94 -11.10
N GLY A 52 -5.18 -0.76 -11.98
CA GLY A 52 -4.77 0.56 -12.46
C GLY A 52 -4.11 1.43 -11.39
N ALA A 53 -3.55 0.83 -10.35
CA ALA A 53 -2.87 1.51 -9.26
C ALA A 53 -1.41 1.83 -9.61
N ILE A 54 -0.95 3.01 -9.20
CA ILE A 54 0.46 3.40 -9.29
C ILE A 54 1.18 2.90 -8.04
N ILE A 55 2.36 2.32 -8.21
CA ILE A 55 3.22 1.90 -7.10
C ILE A 55 4.41 2.84 -6.96
N ILE A 56 4.65 3.26 -5.73
CA ILE A 56 5.87 3.96 -5.35
C ILE A 56 6.59 3.17 -4.25
N ALA A 57 7.92 3.13 -4.32
CA ALA A 57 8.74 2.57 -3.27
C ALA A 57 8.54 3.38 -1.98
N ALA A 58 8.14 2.72 -0.89
CA ALA A 58 8.07 3.38 0.41
C ALA A 58 9.49 3.69 0.91
N ARG A 59 9.68 4.83 1.57
CA ARG A 59 10.99 5.20 2.12
C ARG A 59 11.36 4.22 3.25
N PRO A 60 12.64 3.88 3.45
CA PRO A 60 13.07 2.99 4.55
C PRO A 60 12.65 3.49 5.94
N GLN A 61 12.47 4.80 6.10
CA GLN A 61 11.94 5.44 7.32
C GLN A 61 10.54 4.93 7.68
N SER A 62 9.77 4.44 6.70
CA SER A 62 8.47 3.78 6.90
C SER A 62 8.61 2.38 7.53
N CYS A 63 9.79 1.74 7.44
CA CYS A 63 10.05 0.40 8.00
C CYS A 63 10.37 0.43 9.49
N THR A 64 10.88 1.55 10.01
CA THR A 64 11.26 1.71 11.42
C THR A 64 10.15 2.30 12.28
N GLY A 65 9.08 2.80 11.65
CA GLY A 65 7.94 3.38 12.33
C GLY A 65 6.75 2.44 12.31
N ARG A 66 6.61 1.60 13.35
CA ARG A 66 5.27 1.42 13.95
C ARG A 66 4.90 2.72 14.70
N GLN A 67 5.12 3.86 14.07
CA GLN A 67 4.55 5.12 14.51
C GLN A 67 3.14 5.09 13.97
N SER A 68 2.18 5.01 14.89
CA SER A 68 0.80 5.34 14.60
C SER A 68 0.79 6.62 13.78
N TRP A 69 0.53 6.49 12.48
CA TRP A 69 0.13 7.61 11.66
C TRP A 69 -1.22 8.04 12.21
N ASN A 70 -1.19 8.95 13.17
CA ASN A 70 -2.40 9.53 13.76
C ASN A 70 -3.18 10.23 12.65
N GLU A 71 -4.49 10.07 12.75
CA GLU A 71 -5.51 10.20 11.70
C GLU A 71 -5.55 11.52 10.94
#